data_AF-A0A9E2IEH1-F1
#
_entry.id   AF-A0A9E2IEH1-F1
#
_cell.length_a   1.000
_cell.length_b   1.000
_cell.length_c   1.000
_cell.angle_alpha   90.00
_cell.angle_beta   90.00
_cell.angle_gamma   90.00
#
_symmetry.space_group_name_H-M   'P 1'
#
loop_
_entity.id
_entity.type
_entity.pdbx_description
1 polymer ?
#
loop_
_entity_poly.entity_id
_entity_poly.type
_entity_poly.pdbx_seq_one_letter_code
_entity_poly.pdbx_strand_id
1 'polypeptide(L)'
;MKFIYKAKKGPEEIVEGVIEAVNQENAVTKIREMGLFPVTVRMATDSANKVQVSTVKKDKPLAVSKKNATKGRVSKKHIYLFTKKLKVLIKSQEP
;
A
#
# COMPACT_ATOMS: atom_id res chain seq x y z
N MET A 1 7.84 -0.11 22.52
CA MET A 1 7.20 -1.31 21.93
C MET A 1 7.63 -1.45 20.49
N LYS A 2 7.74 -2.68 19.97
CA LYS A 2 8.10 -2.92 18.56
C LYS A 2 6.84 -3.06 17.71
N PHE A 3 6.84 -2.40 16.56
CA PHE A 3 5.76 -2.44 15.59
C PHE A 3 6.31 -2.93 14.26
N ILE A 4 5.62 -3.90 13.64
CA ILE A 4 5.91 -4.32 12.28
C ILE A 4 5.09 -3.42 11.37
N TYR A 5 5.74 -2.83 10.37
CA TYR A 5 5.09 -1.97 9.40
C TYR A 5 5.30 -2.45 7.97
N LYS A 6 4.32 -2.13 7.14
CA LYS A 6 4.36 -2.22 5.68
C LYS A 6 4.09 -0.84 5.14
N ALA A 7 5.01 -0.29 4.37
CA ALA A 7 4.93 1.05 3.84
C ALA A 7 5.38 1.11 2.38
N LYS A 8 4.88 2.07 1.62
CA LYS A 8 5.30 2.32 0.25
C LYS A 8 6.39 3.37 0.20
N LYS A 9 7.45 3.10 -0.58
CA LYS A 9 8.50 4.06 -0.94
C LYS A 9 8.23 4.75 -2.28
N GLY A 10 7.26 4.23 -3.03
CA GLY A 10 6.82 4.76 -4.32
C GLY A 10 5.60 4.01 -4.86
N PRO A 11 5.30 4.14 -6.17
CA PRO A 11 4.15 3.47 -6.78
C PRO A 11 4.24 1.94 -6.73
N GLU A 12 5.44 1.41 -6.99
CA GLU A 12 5.71 -0.03 -7.15
C GLU A 12 6.40 -0.67 -5.94
N GLU A 13 7.15 0.11 -5.16
CA GLU A 13 8.00 -0.42 -4.10
C GLU A 13 7.28 -0.43 -2.75
N ILE A 14 7.20 -1.61 -2.13
CA ILE A 14 6.66 -1.83 -0.79
C ILE A 14 7.79 -2.34 0.10
N VAL A 15 8.00 -1.68 1.23
CA VAL A 15 9.02 -1.98 2.23
C VAL A 15 8.34 -2.47 3.49
N GLU A 16 8.89 -3.53 4.07
CA GLU A 16 8.47 -4.07 5.37
C GLU A 16 9.61 -3.91 6.37
N GLY A 17 9.29 -3.58 7.61
CA GLY A 17 10.29 -3.34 8.63
C GLY A 17 9.72 -3.36 10.04
N VAL A 18 10.61 -3.19 11.03
CA VAL A 18 10.25 -3.08 12.43
C VAL A 18 10.66 -1.70 12.92
N ILE A 19 9.77 -1.04 13.65
CA ILE A 19 10.01 0.29 14.23
C ILE A 19 9.68 0.29 15.71
N GLU A 20 10.47 1.03 16.48
CA GLU A 20 10.25 1.22 17.91
C GLU A 20 9.47 2.51 18.16
N ALA A 21 8.32 2.37 18.83
CA ALA A 21 7.45 3.48 19.19
C ALA A 21 6.76 3.25 20.54
N VAL A 22 6.23 4.34 21.09
CA VAL A 22 5.47 4.32 22.35
C VAL A 22 4.05 3.80 22.11
N ASN A 23 3.42 4.21 21.01
CA ASN A 23 2.08 3.79 20.59
C ASN A 23 2.01 3.66 19.05
N GLN A 24 0.91 3.13 18.53
CA GLN A 24 0.72 2.91 17.09
C GLN A 24 0.72 4.21 16.29
N GLU A 25 0.12 5.28 16.82
CA GLU A 25 0.08 6.59 16.15
C GLU A 25 1.49 7.18 16.00
N ASN A 26 2.32 7.11 17.04
CA ASN A 26 3.72 7.54 16.97
C ASN A 26 4.53 6.68 15.99
N ALA A 27 4.24 5.37 15.88
CA ALA A 27 4.85 4.53 14.84
C ALA A 27 4.49 5.02 13.43
N VAL A 28 3.23 5.39 13.19
CA VAL A 28 2.76 5.96 11.92
C VAL A 28 3.47 7.28 11.61
N THR A 29 3.59 8.17 12.60
CA THR A 29 4.28 9.47 12.43
C THR A 29 5.74 9.27 12.06
N LYS A 30 6.49 8.41 12.77
CA LYS A 30 7.88 8.09 12.43
C LYS A 30 8.03 7.49 11.02
N ILE A 31 7.09 6.66 10.58
CA ILE A 31 7.10 6.12 9.21
C ILE A 31 6.94 7.24 8.16
N ARG A 32 6.10 8.25 8.45
CA ARG A 32 5.96 9.43 7.58
C ARG A 32 7.21 10.31 7.58
N GLU A 33 7.86 10.48 8.73
CA GLU A 33 9.14 11.21 8.84
C GLU A 33 10.25 10.55 8.02
N MET A 34 10.22 9.21 7.88
CA MET A 34 11.12 8.47 6.98
C MET A 34 10.79 8.64 5.49
N GLY A 35 9.77 9.44 5.14
CA GLY A 35 9.32 9.62 3.75
C GLY A 35 8.58 8.42 3.17
N LEU A 36 8.13 7.49 4.01
CA LEU A 36 7.39 6.30 3.60
C LEU A 36 5.89 6.50 3.82
N PHE A 37 5.07 5.91 2.95
CA PHE A 37 3.61 5.93 3.10
C PHE A 37 3.11 4.67 3.80
N PRO A 38 2.65 4.75 5.07
CA PRO A 38 2.23 3.58 5.82
C PRO A 38 0.97 2.94 5.22
N VAL A 39 1.02 1.63 4.96
CA VAL A 39 -0.12 0.83 4.50
C VAL A 39 -0.70 0.01 5.64
N THR A 40 0.15 -0.54 6.49
CA THR A 40 -0.27 -1.35 7.65
C THR A 40 0.77 -1.22 8.75
N VAL A 41 0.32 -1.03 9.99
CA VAL A 41 1.17 -1.01 11.19
C VAL A 41 0.51 -1.92 12.22
N ARG A 42 1.26 -2.88 12.78
CA ARG A 42 0.78 -3.82 13.79
C ARG A 42 1.80 -3.91 14.92
N MET A 43 1.33 -4.06 16.16
CA MET A 43 2.22 -4.43 17.27
C MET A 43 2.84 -5.79 16.99
N ALA A 44 4.15 -5.90 17.22
CA ALA A 44 4.80 -7.19 17.30
C ALA A 44 4.37 -7.85 18.61
N THR A 45 3.26 -8.60 18.57
CA THR A 45 2.97 -9.58 19.61
C THR A 45 3.75 -10.84 19.25
N ASP A 46 4.43 -11.44 20.23
CA ASP A 46 5.39 -12.55 20.05
C ASP A 46 4.77 -13.85 19.47
N SER A 47 3.50 -13.84 19.03
CA SER A 47 2.73 -15.05 18.65
C SER A 47 2.04 -15.02 17.28
N ALA A 48 2.39 -14.10 16.37
CA ALA A 48 1.82 -14.08 15.00
C ALA A 48 2.87 -14.30 13.91
N ASN A 49 3.41 -15.50 13.92
CA ASN A 49 4.22 -16.13 12.91
C ASN A 49 3.48 -16.19 11.55
N LYS A 50 3.54 -15.14 10.72
CA LYS A 50 3.33 -15.21 9.25
C LYS A 50 3.77 -13.98 8.47
N VAL A 51 5.04 -13.59 8.57
CA VAL A 51 5.65 -12.78 7.49
C VAL A 51 6.05 -13.74 6.39
N GLN A 52 5.20 -13.85 5.36
CA GLN A 52 5.50 -14.58 4.14
C GLN A 52 6.64 -13.88 3.41
N VAL A 53 7.85 -14.33 3.71
CA VAL A 53 9.04 -14.13 2.89
C VAL A 53 8.72 -14.66 1.49
N SER A 54 8.56 -13.77 0.52
CA SER A 54 8.45 -14.14 -0.89
C SER A 54 9.70 -13.65 -1.61
N THR A 55 10.81 -14.35 -1.37
CA THR A 55 12.00 -14.29 -2.22
C THR A 55 12.62 -15.69 -2.41
N VAL A 56 12.39 -16.22 -3.62
CA VAL A 56 13.29 -17.03 -4.45
C VAL A 56 13.65 -18.48 -4.04
N LYS A 57 13.18 -19.47 -4.82
CA LYS A 57 14.02 -20.46 -5.54
C LYS A 57 13.23 -21.31 -6.56
N LYS A 58 14.00 -21.77 -7.54
CA LYS A 58 13.75 -22.34 -8.88
C LYS A 58 13.17 -23.78 -8.90
N ASP A 59 12.62 -24.14 -10.07
CA ASP A 59 12.45 -25.50 -10.67
C ASP A 59 11.13 -26.29 -10.48
N LYS A 60 10.16 -26.09 -11.38
CA LYS A 60 9.54 -27.10 -12.30
C LYS A 60 8.29 -26.55 -13.01
N PRO A 61 8.04 -26.87 -14.30
CA PRO A 61 6.93 -26.29 -15.05
C PRO A 61 5.66 -27.12 -14.86
N LEU A 62 4.64 -26.52 -14.25
CA LEU A 62 3.27 -27.01 -14.28
C LEU A 62 2.38 -25.89 -14.81
N ALA A 63 1.73 -26.18 -15.92
CA ALA A 63 0.80 -25.30 -16.62
C ALA A 63 -0.26 -24.74 -15.67
N VAL A 64 -0.31 -23.41 -15.54
CA VAL A 64 -1.43 -22.72 -14.90
C VAL A 64 -1.82 -21.53 -15.77
N SER A 65 -2.94 -21.70 -16.48
CA SER A 65 -3.68 -20.62 -17.12
C SER A 65 -3.93 -19.51 -16.11
N LYS A 66 -3.30 -18.34 -16.31
CA LYS A 66 -3.58 -17.14 -15.52
C LYS A 66 -3.94 -16.01 -16.46
N LYS A 67 -5.25 -15.78 -16.56
CA LYS A 67 -5.85 -14.53 -17.03
C LYS A 67 -5.14 -13.40 -16.29
N ASN A 68 -4.40 -12.57 -17.03
CA ASN A 68 -3.75 -11.39 -16.50
C ASN A 68 -4.83 -10.38 -16.08
N ALA A 69 -5.32 -10.54 -14.85
CA ALA A 69 -6.11 -9.55 -14.17
C ALA A 69 -5.21 -8.30 -14.02
N THR A 70 -5.53 -7.27 -14.79
CA THR A 70 -4.86 -5.98 -14.79
C THR A 70 -5.07 -5.30 -13.44
N LYS A 71 -4.33 -5.73 -12.41
CA LYS A 71 -4.21 -5.01 -11.15
C LYS A 71 -3.55 -3.67 -11.46
N GLY A 72 -4.34 -2.59 -11.38
CA GLY A 72 -3.86 -1.22 -11.54
C GLY A 72 -4.48 -0.42 -12.69
N ARG A 73 -5.30 -1.02 -13.56
CA ARG A 73 -6.03 -0.23 -14.57
C ARG A 73 -7.28 0.37 -13.97
N VAL A 74 -7.29 1.70 -13.82
CA VAL A 74 -8.50 2.44 -13.49
C VAL A 74 -9.43 2.41 -14.70
N SER A 75 -10.71 2.14 -14.48
CA SER A 75 -11.71 2.15 -15.55
C SER A 75 -11.86 3.56 -16.14
N LYS A 76 -11.90 3.65 -17.48
CA LYS A 76 -12.11 4.91 -18.21
C LYS A 76 -13.36 5.66 -17.74
N LYS A 77 -14.40 4.93 -17.30
CA LYS A 77 -15.63 5.51 -16.75
C LYS A 77 -15.37 6.29 -15.46
N HIS A 78 -14.49 5.79 -14.59
CA HIS A 78 -14.12 6.48 -13.36
C HIS A 78 -13.35 7.77 -13.65
N ILE A 79 -12.45 7.74 -14.64
CA ILE A 79 -11.73 8.94 -15.09
C ILE A 79 -12.73 9.98 -15.62
N TYR A 80 -13.67 9.58 -16.48
CA TYR A 80 -14.69 10.48 -17.02
C TYR A 80 -15.62 11.08 -15.96
N LEU A 81 -16.11 10.26 -15.02
CA LEU A 81 -16.97 10.75 -13.94
C LEU A 81 -16.22 11.72 -13.01
N PHE A 82 -14.95 11.43 -12.72
CA PHE A 82 -14.10 12.29 -11.91
C PHE A 82 -13.88 13.66 -12.58
N THR A 83 -13.50 13.68 -13.87
CA THR A 83 -13.30 14.94 -14.60
C THR A 83 -14.59 15.74 -14.76
N LYS A 84 -15.73 15.08 -14.99
CA LYS A 84 -17.05 15.75 -15.01
C LYS A 84 -17.38 16.41 -13.68
N LYS A 85 -17.15 15.72 -12.56
CA LYS A 85 -17.38 16.26 -11.20
C LYS A 85 -16.46 17.46 -10.92
N LEU A 86 -15.19 17.38 -11.29
CA LEU A 86 -14.26 18.52 -11.18
C LEU A 86 -14.72 19.73 -11.98
N LYS A 87 -15.17 19.54 -13.22
CA LYS A 87 -15.68 20.63 -14.05
C LYS A 87 -16.90 21.32 -13.43
N VAL A 88 -17.82 20.55 -12.84
CA VAL A 88 -18.99 21.11 -12.15
C VAL A 88 -18.55 21.92 -10.93
N LEU A 89 -17.61 21.39 -10.14
CA LEU A 89 -17.11 22.05 -8.94
C LEU A 89 -16.43 23.40 -9.24
N ILE A 90 -15.60 23.44 -10.28
CA ILE A 90 -14.97 24.69 -10.75
C ILE A 90 -16.03 25.69 -11.21
N LYS A 91 -17.03 25.23 -11.98
CA LYS A 91 -18.13 26.09 -12.45
C LYS A 91 -19.01 26.64 -11.32
N SER A 92 -19.14 25.93 -10.21
CA SER A 92 -19.93 26.39 -9.06
C SER A 92 -19.19 27.38 -8.14
N GLN A 93 -17.88 27.58 -8.36
CA GLN A 93 -17.04 28.44 -7.53
C GLN A 93 -16.80 29.84 -8.14
N GLU A 94 -17.23 30.07 -9.38
CA GLU A 94 -17.29 31.42 -9.94
C GLU A 94 -18.58 32.10 -9.46
N PRO A 95 -18.49 33.32 -8.87
CA PRO A 95 -19.65 34.08 -8.38
C PRO A 95 -20.60 34.55 -9.49
#